data_AF-A0A453P0M8-F1
#
_entry.id   AF-A0A453P0M8-F1
#
_cell.length_a   1.000
_cell.length_b   1.000
_cell.length_c   1.000
_cell.angle_alpha   90.00
_cell.angle_beta   90.00
_cell.angle_gamma   90.00
#
_symmetry.space_group_name_H-M   'P 1'
#
loop_
_entity.id
_entity.type
_entity.pdbx_description
1 polymer ?
#
loop_
_entity_poly.entity_id
_entity_poly.type
_entity_poly.pdbx_seq_one_letter_code
_entity_poly.pdbx_strand_id
1 'polypeptide(L)' 'MLRGISACKHGVSFKAIGERISEHVNKYGYSIDPFIGHGVGTIFHSEPIIWHTYDYEPGFMVAGQTFTIGKPLPWPSSSR' A
#
# COMPACT_ATOMS: atom_id res chain seq x y z
N MET A 1 6.53 -4.57 -2.29
CA MET A 1 7.26 -3.53 -1.54
C MET A 1 7.85 -2.45 -2.42
N LEU A 2 8.99 -2.66 -3.11
CA LEU A 2 9.65 -1.59 -3.88
C LEU A 2 8.73 -0.95 -4.95
N ARG A 3 7.80 -1.72 -5.53
CA ARG A 3 6.78 -1.19 -6.46
C ARG A 3 5.83 -0.19 -5.80
N GLY A 4 5.39 -0.45 -4.56
CA GLY A 4 4.59 0.50 -3.78
C GLY A 4 5.38 1.76 -3.45
N ILE A 5 6.63 1.61 -2.99
CA ILE A 5 7.52 2.76 -2.68
C ILE A 5 7.72 3.64 -3.92
N SER A 6 7.83 3.05 -5.11
CA SER A 6 8.00 3.82 -6.36
C SER A 6 6.79 4.68 -6.74
N ALA A 7 5.61 4.45 -6.15
CA ALA A 7 4.45 5.31 -6.34
C ALA A 7 4.46 6.54 -5.42
N CYS A 8 5.32 6.57 -4.40
CA CYS A 8 5.33 7.65 -3.42
C CYS A 8 5.85 8.96 -4.00
N LYS A 9 4.98 9.98 -4.06
CA LYS A 9 5.31 11.33 -4.52
C LYS A 9 4.29 12.33 -3.99
N HIS A 10 4.72 13.57 -3.72
CA HIS A 10 3.82 14.66 -3.33
C HIS A 10 2.66 14.81 -4.33
N GLY A 11 1.44 14.92 -3.81
CA GLY A 11 0.20 15.06 -4.58
C GLY A 11 -0.34 13.77 -5.19
N VAL A 12 0.32 12.62 -4.99
CA VAL A 12 -0.18 11.32 -5.47
C VAL A 12 -1.11 10.70 -4.43
N SER A 13 -2.20 10.09 -4.89
CA SER A 13 -3.14 9.38 -4.01
C SER A 13 -2.49 8.15 -3.37
N PHE A 14 -2.85 7.87 -2.11
CA PHE A 14 -2.40 6.65 -1.41
C PHE A 14 -2.81 5.36 -2.14
N LYS A 15 -3.93 5.39 -2.88
CA LYS A 15 -4.41 4.28 -3.72
C LYS A 15 -3.36 3.77 -4.71
N ALA A 16 -2.49 4.65 -5.21
CA ALA A 16 -1.46 4.29 -6.18
C ALA A 16 -0.47 3.24 -5.63
N ILE A 17 -0.28 3.19 -4.30
CA ILE A 17 0.57 2.19 -3.64
C ILE A 17 -0.05 0.80 -3.79
N GLY A 18 -1.33 0.67 -3.43
CA GLY A 18 -2.10 -0.57 -3.54
C GLY A 18 -2.21 -1.07 -4.98
N GLU A 19 -2.44 -0.18 -5.94
CA GLU A 19 -2.46 -0.49 -7.37
C GLU A 19 -1.13 -1.09 -7.83
N ARG A 20 0.00 -0.43 -7.56
CA ARG A 20 1.33 -0.91 -7.98
C ARG A 20 1.73 -2.23 -7.33
N ILE A 21 1.31 -2.46 -6.10
CA ILE A 21 1.58 -3.73 -5.40
C ILE A 21 0.71 -4.84 -6.00
N SER A 22 -0.59 -4.58 -6.19
CA SER A 22 -1.56 -5.55 -6.71
C SER A 22 -1.23 -5.97 -8.15
N GLU A 23 -0.92 -5.00 -9.03
CA GLU A 23 -0.48 -5.28 -10.40
C GLU A 23 0.74 -6.21 -10.43
N HIS A 24 1.67 -5.99 -9.50
CA HIS A 24 2.88 -6.78 -9.43
C HIS A 24 2.60 -8.22 -9.00
N VAL A 25 1.84 -8.46 -7.93
CA VAL A 25 1.58 -9.82 -7.44
C VAL A 25 0.64 -10.60 -8.36
N ASN A 26 -0.33 -9.94 -8.97
CA ASN A 26 -1.27 -10.54 -9.91
C ASN A 26 -0.54 -11.13 -11.13
N LYS A 27 0.53 -10.47 -11.61
CA LYS A 27 1.36 -10.99 -12.70
C LYS A 27 1.95 -12.38 -12.40
N TYR A 28 2.18 -12.70 -11.13
CA TYR A 28 2.69 -14.00 -10.69
C TYR A 28 1.58 -14.91 -10.15
N GLY A 29 0.32 -14.43 -10.13
CA GLY A 29 -0.87 -15.08 -9.61
C GLY A 29 -0.81 -15.35 -8.10
N TYR A 30 -0.31 -14.36 -7.37
CA TYR A 30 -0.48 -14.26 -5.93
C TYR A 30 -1.52 -13.18 -5.60
N SER A 31 -2.25 -13.41 -4.52
CA SER A 31 -3.04 -12.41 -3.81
C SER A 31 -2.27 -11.96 -2.55
N ILE A 32 -2.74 -10.91 -1.89
CA ILE A 32 -2.12 -10.35 -0.68
C ILE A 32 -3.13 -10.35 0.47
N ASP A 33 -2.65 -10.71 1.66
CA ASP A 33 -3.40 -10.63 2.93
C ASP A 33 -3.65 -9.16 3.34
N PRO A 34 -4.77 -8.81 4.01
CA PRO A 34 -5.21 -7.43 4.19
C PRO A 34 -4.48 -6.70 5.33
N PHE A 35 -3.23 -7.07 5.64
CA PHE A 35 -2.38 -6.23 6.47
C PHE A 35 -2.18 -4.88 5.76
N ILE A 36 -2.27 -3.79 6.52
CA ILE A 36 -2.15 -2.42 6.03
C ILE A 36 -0.87 -1.76 6.55
N GLY A 37 -0.41 -0.72 5.85
CA GLY A 37 0.46 0.29 6.45
C GLY A 37 -0.34 1.39 7.14
N HIS A 38 0.36 2.28 7.84
CA HIS A 38 -0.25 3.36 8.60
C HIS A 38 0.70 4.56 8.76
N GLY A 39 0.18 5.73 9.09
CA GLY A 39 0.97 6.85 9.58
C GLY A 39 1.71 6.51 10.87
N VAL A 40 2.91 7.06 11.04
CA VAL A 40 3.72 6.86 12.25
C VAL A 40 4.47 8.14 12.62
N GLY A 41 4.55 8.41 13.92
CA GLY A 41 5.24 9.57 14.48
C GLY A 41 5.23 9.51 16.00
N THR A 42 4.68 10.53 16.66
CA THR A 42 4.42 10.52 18.10
C THR A 42 3.36 9.49 18.50
N ILE A 43 2.49 9.12 17.56
CA ILE A 43 1.52 8.04 17.67
C ILE A 43 2.02 6.87 16.82
N PHE A 44 1.96 5.65 17.36
CA PHE A 44 2.48 4.47 16.67
C PHE A 44 1.65 4.08 15.44
N HIS A 45 0.32 4.06 15.58
CA HIS A 45 -0.61 3.88 14.46
C HIS A 45 -1.51 5.10 14.34
N SER A 46 -1.37 5.84 13.24
CA SER A 46 -2.23 6.97 12.89
C SER A 46 -2.65 6.89 11.44
N GLU A 47 -3.52 7.81 11.01
CA GLU A 47 -3.73 8.05 9.59
C GLU A 47 -2.43 8.52 8.90
N PRO A 48 -2.27 8.29 7.59
CA PRO A 48 -3.21 7.63 6.67
C PRO A 48 -3.19 6.09 6.79
N ILE A 49 -4.27 5.41 6.38
CA ILE A 49 -4.26 3.95 6.20
C ILE A 49 -3.69 3.63 4.82
N ILE A 50 -2.75 2.68 4.73
CA ILE A 50 -2.11 2.34 3.46
C ILE A 50 -2.50 0.93 3.03
N TRP A 51 -3.43 0.83 2.08
CA TRP A 51 -3.82 -0.44 1.48
C TRP A 51 -2.78 -0.98 0.49
N HIS A 52 -2.57 -2.30 0.50
CA HIS A 52 -1.71 -3.01 -0.45
C HIS A 52 -2.48 -3.67 -1.61
N THR A 53 -3.81 -3.58 -1.56
CA THR A 53 -4.81 -4.12 -2.48
C THR A 53 -5.44 -2.99 -3.30
N TYR A 54 -6.31 -3.31 -4.25
CA TYR A 54 -7.12 -2.33 -5.00
C TYR A 54 -8.24 -1.72 -4.15
N ASP A 55 -7.90 -1.23 -2.96
CA ASP A 55 -8.84 -0.58 -2.05
C ASP A 55 -8.71 0.94 -2.11
N TYR A 56 -9.77 1.60 -1.67
CA TYR A 56 -9.86 3.05 -1.66
C TYR A 56 -9.39 3.58 -0.29
N GLU A 57 -8.20 4.18 -0.27
CA GLU A 57 -7.87 5.16 0.76
C GLU A 57 -8.09 6.57 0.20
N PRO A 58 -8.91 7.41 0.85
CA PRO A 58 -9.02 8.81 0.50
C PRO A 58 -7.71 9.58 0.81
N GLY A 59 -7.45 10.63 0.03
CA GLY A 59 -6.36 11.56 0.31
C GLY A 59 -5.12 11.37 -0.56
N PHE A 60 -4.17 12.29 -0.36
CA PHE A 60 -3.00 12.47 -1.19
C PHE A 60 -1.76 12.66 -0.31
N MET A 61 -0.65 12.12 -0.76
CA MET A 61 0.63 12.22 -0.06
C MET A 61 1.12 13.66 -0.03
N VAL A 62 1.57 14.11 1.14
CA VAL A 62 2.17 15.44 1.34
C VAL A 62 3.67 15.31 1.64
N ALA A 63 4.48 16.26 1.18
CA ALA A 63 5.91 16.25 1.47
C ALA A 63 6.14 16.38 2.99
N GLY A 64 7.05 15.59 3.54
CA GLY A 64 7.32 15.53 4.98
C GLY A 64 6.38 14.61 5.78
N GLN A 65 5.37 14.01 5.14
CA GLN A 65 4.52 13.01 5.78
C GLN A 65 5.27 11.68 5.97
N THR A 66 5.06 11.04 7.13
CA THR A 66 5.70 9.77 7.49
C THR A 66 4.65 8.69 7.68
N PHE A 67 4.80 7.59 6.94
CA PHE A 67 3.92 6.42 7.02
C PHE A 67 4.70 5.16 6.66
N THR A 68 4.14 4.00 6.99
CA THR A 68 4.66 2.69 6.65
C THR A 68 3.94 2.14 5.41
N ILE A 69 4.67 1.37 4.61
CA ILE A 69 4.06 0.36 3.73
C ILE A 69 4.33 -0.96 4.45
N GLY A 70 3.30 -1.57 5.02
CA GLY A 70 3.43 -2.84 5.74
C GLY A 70 3.97 -3.94 4.83
N LYS A 71 4.52 -5.03 5.39
CA LYS A 71 4.97 -6.17 4.58
C LYS A 71 3.75 -7.03 4.22
N PRO A 72 3.26 -7.03 2.97
CA PRO A 72 2.20 -7.94 2.57
C PRO A 72 2.76 -9.36 2.51
N LEU A 73 1.95 -10.32 2.93
CA LEU A 73 2.23 -11.74 2.74
C LEU A 73 1.52 -12.19 1.46
N PRO A 74 2.28 -12.62 0.42
CA PRO A 74 1.67 -13.17 -0.77
C PRO A 74 1.12 -14.57 -0.48
N TRP A 75 -0.08 -14.86 -0.98
CA TRP A 75 -0.71 -16.18 -0.95
C TRP A 75 -1.11 -16.60 -2.37
N PRO A 76 -1.06 -17.89 -2.74
CA PRO A 76 -1.53 -18.33 -4.05
C PRO A 76 -2.94 -17.82 -4.31
N SER A 77 -3.13 -17.16 -5.45
CA SER A 77 -4.47 -16.72 -5.84
C SER A 77 -5.32 -17.94 -6.15
N SER A 78 -6.51 -18.03 -5.55
CA SER A 78 -7.46 -19.13 -5.75
C SER A 78 -8.16 -19.08 -7.12
N SER A 79 -7.87 -18.07 -7.94
CA SER A 79 -8.51 -17.85 -9.25
C SER A 79 -7.70 -18.41 -10.43
N ARG A 80 -7.07 -19.58 -10.28
CA ARG A 80 -6.54 -20.38 -11.40
C ARG A 80 -7.04 -21.80 -11.34
#